data_AF-A0A957VKL0-F1
#
_entry.id   AF-A0A957VKL0-F1
#
_cell.length_a   1.000
_cell.length_b   1.000
_cell.length_c   1.000
_cell.angle_alpha   90.00
_cell.angle_beta   90.00
_cell.angle_gamma   90.00
#
_symmetry.space_group_name_H-M   'P 1'
#
loop_
_entity.id
_entity.type
_entity.pdbx_description
1 polymer ?
#
loop_
_entity_poly.entity_id
_entity_poly.type
_entity_poly.pdbx_seq_one_letter_code
_entity_poly.pdbx_strand_id
1 'polypeptide(L)'
;MLQVAHVRALAHENRKEIKRFAKFATVGAAGSVTDFAVLNVLIQFFGFPLWLANSFSFTIAVIQNFILNRRWTFPESRNRNAGRQLTQFAIVSMIGLAINQAVFLTIHHLTEPHWMQFIANPDLAHAVSYNVAKLFAIGVVLFWNFGVNRLWTYRGL
;
A
#
# COMPACT_ATOMS: atom_id res chain seq x y z
N MET A 1 -19.72 34.58 -13.19
CA MET A 1 -19.13 34.33 -11.85
C MET A 1 -19.35 32.89 -11.34
N LEU A 2 -20.54 32.28 -11.53
CA LEU A 2 -20.83 30.90 -11.08
C LEU A 2 -19.93 29.79 -11.68
N GLN A 3 -19.61 29.86 -12.98
CA GLN A 3 -18.72 28.86 -13.61
C GLN A 3 -17.29 28.88 -13.05
N VAL A 4 -16.74 30.07 -12.77
CA VAL A 4 -15.38 30.23 -12.22
C VAL A 4 -15.31 29.72 -10.78
N ALA A 5 -16.35 29.91 -9.98
CA ALA A 5 -16.43 29.37 -8.63
C ALA A 5 -16.50 27.83 -8.63
N HIS A 6 -17.27 27.25 -9.56
CA HIS A 6 -17.38 25.80 -9.71
C HIS A 6 -16.06 25.15 -10.16
N VAL A 7 -15.37 25.76 -11.14
CA VAL A 7 -14.06 25.28 -11.61
C VAL A 7 -13.00 25.37 -10.49
N ARG A 8 -13.01 26.46 -9.70
CA ARG A 8 -12.09 26.61 -8.56
C ARG A 8 -12.37 25.59 -7.45
N ALA A 9 -13.64 25.29 -7.17
CA ALA A 9 -14.03 24.27 -6.19
C ALA A 9 -13.51 22.88 -6.59
N LEU A 10 -13.75 22.48 -7.84
CA LEU A 10 -13.25 21.21 -8.39
C LEU A 10 -11.72 21.11 -8.36
N ALA A 11 -11.02 22.21 -8.70
CA ALA A 11 -9.56 22.26 -8.65
C ALA A 11 -9.02 22.13 -7.20
N HIS A 12 -9.71 22.72 -6.22
CA HIS A 12 -9.34 22.66 -4.82
C HIS A 12 -9.56 21.27 -4.21
N GLU A 13 -10.67 20.61 -4.57
CA GLU A 13 -10.97 19.23 -4.19
C GLU A 13 -9.91 18.26 -4.75
N ASN A 14 -9.59 18.37 -6.03
CA ASN A 14 -8.54 17.56 -6.66
C ASN A 14 -7.18 17.75 -5.98
N ARG A 15 -6.78 18.98 -5.65
CA ARG A 15 -5.53 19.23 -4.91
C ARG A 15 -5.54 18.63 -3.51
N LYS A 16 -6.68 18.63 -2.81
CA LYS A 16 -6.81 18.01 -1.47
C LYS A 16 -6.62 16.50 -1.56
N GLU A 17 -7.26 15.86 -2.53
CA GLU A 17 -7.18 14.41 -2.72
C GLU A 17 -5.79 13.96 -3.19
N ILE A 18 -5.12 14.71 -4.07
CA ILE A 18 -3.72 14.43 -4.46
C ILE A 18 -2.80 14.50 -3.23
N LYS A 19 -2.98 15.49 -2.35
CA LYS A 19 -2.21 15.57 -1.09
C LYS A 19 -2.50 14.39 -0.17
N ARG A 20 -3.76 13.96 -0.05
CA ARG A 20 -4.15 12.78 0.74
C ARG A 20 -3.53 11.51 0.17
N PHE A 21 -3.56 11.34 -1.15
CA PHE A 21 -2.91 10.23 -1.84
C PHE A 21 -1.41 10.20 -1.58
N ALA A 22 -0.72 11.33 -1.74
CA ALA A 22 0.72 11.42 -1.48
C ALA A 22 1.07 11.06 -0.03
N LYS A 23 0.33 11.60 0.95
CA LYS A 23 0.50 11.24 2.37
C LYS A 23 0.24 9.76 2.62
N PHE A 24 -0.83 9.20 2.05
CA PHE A 24 -1.16 7.79 2.17
C PHE A 24 -0.05 6.90 1.61
N ALA A 25 0.49 7.24 0.44
CA ALA A 25 1.61 6.53 -0.17
C ALA A 25 2.87 6.61 0.70
N THR A 26 3.19 7.79 1.24
CA THR A 26 4.32 7.97 2.17
C THR A 26 4.17 7.13 3.43
N VAL A 27 2.98 7.13 4.04
CA VAL A 27 2.69 6.30 5.20
C VAL A 27 2.85 4.83 4.84
N GLY A 28 2.23 4.37 3.75
CA GLY A 28 2.35 2.99 3.27
C GLY A 28 3.80 2.55 3.07
N ALA A 29 4.63 3.40 2.46
CA ALA A 29 6.06 3.13 2.29
C ALA A 29 6.80 3.01 3.65
N ALA A 30 6.51 3.91 4.59
CA ALA A 30 7.06 3.84 5.95
C ALA A 30 6.62 2.57 6.70
N GLY A 31 5.37 2.13 6.49
CA GLY A 31 4.86 0.86 7.01
C GLY A 31 5.61 -0.34 6.43
N SER A 32 5.87 -0.37 5.11
CA SER A 32 6.67 -1.43 4.49
C SER A 32 8.09 -1.47 5.05
N VAL A 33 8.74 -0.32 5.23
CA VAL A 33 10.08 -0.26 5.86
C VAL A 33 10.03 -0.81 7.29
N THR A 34 8.99 -0.47 8.04
CA THR A 34 8.78 -0.97 9.40
C THR A 34 8.58 -2.49 9.43
N ASP A 35 7.78 -3.03 8.50
CA ASP A 35 7.56 -4.48 8.36
C ASP A 35 8.88 -5.21 8.13
N PHE A 36 9.67 -4.78 7.13
CA PHE A 36 10.98 -5.37 6.86
C PHE A 36 11.93 -5.27 8.04
N ALA A 37 11.99 -4.12 8.72
CA ALA A 37 12.86 -3.94 9.88
C ALA A 37 12.47 -4.87 11.03
N VAL A 38 11.18 -4.92 11.39
CA VAL A 38 10.69 -5.76 12.48
C VAL A 38 10.86 -7.24 12.17
N LEU A 39 10.57 -7.67 10.93
CA LEU A 39 10.77 -9.04 10.49
C LEU A 39 12.23 -9.48 10.68
N ASN A 40 13.18 -8.68 10.19
CA ASN A 40 14.60 -8.98 10.31
C ASN A 40 15.06 -8.98 11.78
N VAL A 41 14.57 -8.06 12.59
CA VAL A 41 14.88 -8.04 14.03
C VAL A 41 14.40 -9.31 14.73
N LEU A 42 13.15 -9.71 14.50
CA LEU A 42 12.55 -10.92 15.11
C LEU A 42 13.25 -12.21 14.68
N ILE A 43 13.65 -12.33 13.42
CA ILE A 43 14.34 -13.53 12.92
C ILE A 43 15.80 -13.54 13.40
N GLN A 44 16.55 -12.45 13.18
CA GLN A 44 17.99 -12.45 13.37
C GLN A 44 18.40 -12.34 14.85
N PHE A 45 17.65 -11.59 15.67
CA PHE A 45 18.01 -11.37 17.08
C PHE A 45 17.22 -12.25 18.05
N PHE A 46 15.96 -12.55 17.75
CA PHE A 46 15.10 -13.36 18.63
C PHE A 46 14.92 -14.80 18.16
N GLY A 47 15.40 -15.16 16.97
CA GLY A 47 15.31 -16.52 16.44
C GLY A 47 13.89 -17.00 16.17
N PHE A 48 12.95 -16.09 15.96
CA PHE A 48 11.55 -16.47 15.73
C PHE A 48 11.41 -17.24 14.41
N PRO A 49 10.51 -18.24 14.35
CA PRO A 49 10.21 -18.90 13.09
C PRO A 49 9.57 -17.90 12.11
N LEU A 50 9.89 -18.04 10.81
CA LEU A 50 9.53 -17.09 9.75
C LEU A 50 8.04 -16.70 9.76
N TRP A 51 7.14 -17.68 9.90
CA TRP A 51 5.70 -17.43 9.89
C TRP A 51 5.23 -16.56 11.07
N LEU A 52 5.83 -16.75 12.25
CA LEU A 52 5.48 -16.02 13.46
C LEU A 52 6.05 -14.60 13.41
N ALA A 53 7.32 -14.47 13.01
CA ALA A 53 7.97 -13.19 12.80
C ALA A 53 7.20 -12.32 11.78
N ASN A 54 6.80 -12.91 10.64
CA ASN A 54 6.01 -12.25 9.61
C ASN A 54 4.63 -11.82 10.10
N SER A 55 3.98 -12.63 10.94
CA SER A 55 2.67 -12.28 11.50
C SER A 55 2.76 -11.07 12.43
N PHE A 56 3.77 -11.01 13.29
CA PHE A 56 4.00 -9.88 14.18
C PHE A 56 4.45 -8.62 13.43
N SER A 57 5.39 -8.74 12.50
CA SER A 57 5.89 -7.60 11.73
C SER A 57 4.78 -6.95 10.91
N PHE A 58 3.98 -7.77 10.22
CA PHE A 58 2.85 -7.30 9.42
C PHE A 58 1.80 -6.61 10.28
N THR A 59 1.47 -7.18 11.44
CA THR A 59 0.50 -6.59 12.37
C THR A 59 0.97 -5.22 12.87
N ILE A 60 2.24 -5.11 13.26
CA ILE A 60 2.83 -3.85 13.73
C ILE A 60 2.81 -2.80 12.61
N ALA A 61 3.19 -3.19 11.39
CA ALA A 61 3.17 -2.31 10.22
C ALA A 61 1.76 -1.82 9.87
N VAL A 62 0.75 -2.69 9.89
CA VAL A 62 -0.66 -2.31 9.64
C VAL A 62 -1.17 -1.33 10.69
N ILE A 63 -0.86 -1.56 11.97
CA ILE A 63 -1.26 -0.65 13.07
C ILE A 63 -0.58 0.71 12.92
N GLN A 64 0.73 0.73 12.63
CA GLN A 64 1.49 1.95 12.40
C GLN A 64 0.93 2.74 11.21
N ASN A 65 0.66 2.07 10.09
CA ASN A 65 0.03 2.65 8.91
C ASN A 65 -1.35 3.25 9.23
N PHE A 66 -2.18 2.53 9.98
CA PHE A 66 -3.50 3.01 10.37
C PHE A 66 -3.41 4.25 11.26
N ILE A 67 -2.55 4.24 12.28
CA ILE A 67 -2.38 5.36 13.22
C ILE A 67 -1.91 6.61 12.46
N LEU A 68 -0.92 6.47 11.58
CA LEU A 68 -0.39 7.57 10.79
C LEU A 68 -1.44 8.10 9.80
N ASN A 69 -2.16 7.22 9.10
CA ASN A 69 -3.24 7.66 8.21
C ASN A 69 -4.36 8.38 8.96
N ARG A 70 -4.75 7.89 10.14
CA ARG A 70 -5.78 8.53 10.99
C ARG A 70 -5.34 9.87 11.57
N ARG A 71 -4.06 10.03 11.92
CA ARG A 71 -3.55 11.27 12.54
C ARG A 71 -3.08 12.32 11.53
N TRP A 72 -2.56 11.91 10.37
CA TRP A 72 -1.89 12.80 9.43
C TRP A 72 -2.55 12.90 8.05
N THR A 73 -3.02 11.77 7.49
CA THR A 73 -3.68 11.74 6.17
C THR A 73 -5.14 12.21 6.26
N PHE A 74 -5.87 11.71 7.26
CA PHE A 74 -7.28 11.99 7.52
C PHE A 74 -7.49 12.44 8.98
N PRO A 75 -6.89 13.56 9.42
CA PRO A 75 -7.02 14.03 10.81
C PRO A 75 -8.48 14.22 11.26
N GLU A 76 -9.39 14.49 10.32
CA GLU A 76 -10.82 14.64 10.57
C GLU A 76 -11.47 13.32 11.06
N SER A 77 -10.83 12.17 10.84
CA SER A 77 -11.30 10.85 11.27
C SER A 77 -11.11 10.55 12.76
N ARG A 78 -10.40 11.41 13.51
CA ARG A 78 -10.05 11.17 14.92
C ARG A 78 -11.26 11.07 15.86
N ASN A 79 -12.36 11.75 15.53
CA ASN A 79 -13.59 11.73 16.34
C ASN A 79 -14.46 10.48 16.12
N ARG A 80 -14.09 9.61 15.16
CA ARG A 80 -14.84 8.38 14.86
C ARG A 80 -14.27 7.17 15.61
N ASN A 81 -15.02 6.08 15.66
CA ASN A 81 -14.63 4.84 16.34
C ASN A 81 -13.35 4.25 15.71
N ALA A 82 -12.29 4.20 16.53
CA ALA A 82 -10.97 3.72 16.15
C ALA A 82 -10.96 2.25 15.70
N GLY A 83 -11.61 1.37 16.47
CA GLY A 83 -11.58 -0.08 16.26
C GLY A 83 -12.28 -0.48 14.97
N ARG A 84 -13.42 0.16 14.66
CA ARG A 84 -14.12 -0.06 13.39
C ARG A 84 -13.25 0.33 12.20
N GLN A 85 -12.59 1.49 12.26
CA GLN A 85 -11.74 1.95 11.17
C GLN A 85 -10.48 1.11 11.01
N LEU A 86 -9.87 0.65 12.11
CA LEU A 86 -8.74 -0.27 12.07
C LEU A 86 -9.15 -1.59 11.40
N THR A 87 -10.32 -2.13 11.76
CA THR A 87 -10.84 -3.38 11.17
C THR A 87 -11.10 -3.20 9.66
N GLN A 88 -11.73 -2.11 9.26
CA GLN A 88 -11.95 -1.79 7.83
C GLN A 88 -10.62 -1.65 7.09
N PHE A 89 -9.68 -0.89 7.66
CA PHE A 89 -8.35 -0.71 7.07
C PHE A 89 -7.62 -2.04 6.91
N ALA A 90 -7.62 -2.89 7.95
CA ALA A 90 -7.00 -4.21 7.92
C ALA A 90 -7.63 -5.12 6.86
N ILE A 91 -8.96 -5.15 6.74
CA ILE A 91 -9.66 -5.91 5.68
C ILE A 91 -9.23 -5.42 4.30
N VAL A 92 -9.21 -4.10 4.07
CA VAL A 92 -8.80 -3.52 2.79
C VAL A 92 -7.34 -3.87 2.48
N SER A 93 -6.44 -3.81 3.46
CA SER A 93 -5.03 -4.17 3.32
C SER A 93 -4.84 -5.66 3.03
N MET A 94 -5.58 -6.56 3.69
CA MET A 94 -5.51 -8.00 3.42
C MET A 94 -5.98 -8.34 2.00
N ILE A 95 -7.09 -7.74 1.55
CA ILE A 95 -7.55 -7.90 0.17
C ILE A 95 -6.52 -7.29 -0.81
N GLY A 96 -5.96 -6.13 -0.47
CA GLY A 96 -4.90 -5.49 -1.23
C GLY A 96 -3.66 -6.39 -1.37
N LEU A 97 -3.29 -7.13 -0.33
CA LEU A 97 -2.21 -8.11 -0.38
C LEU A 97 -2.53 -9.29 -1.32
N ALA A 98 -3.75 -9.81 -1.27
CA ALA A 98 -4.19 -10.86 -2.19
C ALA A 98 -4.18 -10.38 -3.65
N ILE A 99 -4.64 -9.16 -3.91
CA ILE A 99 -4.55 -8.51 -5.21
C ILE A 99 -3.08 -8.34 -5.63
N ASN A 100 -2.20 -7.93 -4.70
CA ASN A 100 -0.77 -7.80 -4.96
C ASN A 100 -0.21 -9.10 -5.51
N GLN A 101 -0.48 -10.22 -4.81
CA GLN A 101 0.01 -11.52 -5.22
C GLN A 101 -0.56 -11.98 -6.57
N ALA A 102 -1.86 -11.81 -6.78
CA ALA A 102 -2.48 -12.21 -8.05
C ALA A 102 -1.92 -11.42 -9.25
N VAL A 103 -1.74 -10.10 -9.09
CA VAL A 103 -1.18 -9.23 -10.14
C VAL A 103 0.30 -9.54 -10.36
N PHE A 104 1.08 -9.69 -9.28
CA PHE A 104 2.50 -10.03 -9.36
C PHE A 104 2.72 -11.33 -10.14
N LEU A 105 2.04 -12.42 -9.75
CA LEU A 105 2.18 -13.72 -10.40
C LEU A 105 1.76 -13.68 -11.87
N THR A 106 0.64 -13.02 -12.17
CA THR A 106 0.15 -12.87 -13.55
C THR A 106 1.14 -12.09 -14.42
N ILE A 107 1.63 -10.93 -13.96
CA ILE A 107 2.57 -10.12 -14.76
C ILE A 107 3.92 -10.81 -14.91
N HIS A 108 4.42 -11.44 -13.84
CA HIS A 108 5.68 -12.18 -13.91
C HIS A 108 5.60 -13.30 -14.95
N HIS A 109 4.57 -14.14 -14.89
CA HIS A 109 4.37 -15.24 -15.85
C HIS A 109 4.24 -14.74 -17.30
N LEU A 110 3.58 -13.61 -17.53
CA LEU A 110 3.41 -13.06 -18.89
C LEU A 110 4.69 -12.40 -19.42
N THR A 111 5.49 -11.78 -18.56
CA THR A 111 6.64 -10.97 -18.99
C THR A 111 7.96 -11.72 -18.94
N GLU A 112 8.11 -12.74 -18.10
CA GLU A 112 9.33 -13.54 -17.95
C GLU A 112 9.88 -14.06 -19.30
N PRO A 113 9.07 -14.69 -20.18
CA PRO A 113 9.57 -15.19 -21.46
C PRO A 113 10.11 -14.07 -22.37
N HIS A 114 9.54 -12.88 -22.30
CA HIS A 114 9.98 -11.73 -23.08
C HIS A 114 11.34 -11.23 -22.59
N TRP A 115 11.51 -11.08 -21.27
CA TRP A 115 12.79 -10.62 -20.70
C TRP A 115 13.94 -11.57 -20.99
N MET A 116 13.68 -12.89 -20.98
CA MET A 116 14.67 -13.91 -21.35
C MET A 116 15.14 -13.83 -22.80
N GLN A 117 14.29 -13.33 -23.71
CA GLN A 117 14.66 -13.16 -25.13
C GLN A 117 15.54 -11.92 -25.35
N PHE A 118 15.37 -10.87 -24.54
CA PHE A 118 16.10 -9.61 -24.69
C PHE A 118 17.39 -9.53 -23.85
N ILE A 119 17.48 -10.29 -22.74
CA ILE A 119 18.60 -10.25 -21.81
C ILE A 119 19.35 -11.57 -21.86
N ALA A 120 20.60 -11.54 -22.34
CA ALA A 120 21.43 -12.73 -22.49
C ALA A 120 21.89 -13.37 -21.16
N ASN A 121 21.91 -12.61 -20.07
CA ASN A 121 22.24 -13.12 -18.74
C ASN A 121 20.94 -13.60 -18.03
N PRO A 122 20.79 -14.91 -17.76
CA PRO A 122 19.58 -15.45 -17.14
C PRO A 122 19.27 -14.84 -15.76
N ASP A 123 20.27 -14.66 -14.91
CA ASP A 123 20.09 -14.11 -13.57
C ASP A 123 19.54 -12.67 -13.62
N LEU A 124 20.08 -11.86 -14.54
CA LEU A 124 19.60 -10.50 -14.77
C LEU A 124 18.19 -10.48 -15.39
N ALA A 125 17.88 -11.42 -16.29
CA ALA A 125 16.56 -11.51 -16.91
C ALA A 125 15.46 -11.82 -15.87
N HIS A 126 15.69 -12.81 -15.01
CA HIS A 126 14.79 -13.14 -13.91
C HIS A 126 14.67 -11.96 -12.95
N ALA A 127 15.80 -11.32 -12.59
CA ALA A 127 15.83 -10.15 -11.73
C ALA A 127 14.95 -9.00 -12.25
N VAL A 128 15.09 -8.66 -13.53
CA VAL A 128 14.28 -7.60 -14.14
C VAL A 128 12.80 -7.99 -14.19
N SER A 129 12.47 -9.22 -14.58
CA SER A 129 11.08 -9.68 -14.67
C SER A 129 10.33 -9.55 -13.34
N TYR A 130 10.86 -10.12 -12.25
CA TYR A 130 10.14 -10.08 -10.97
C TYR A 130 10.09 -8.65 -10.39
N ASN A 131 11.11 -7.82 -10.60
CA ASN A 131 11.11 -6.43 -10.11
C ASN A 131 10.07 -5.58 -10.84
N VAL A 132 9.95 -5.72 -12.17
CA VAL A 132 8.94 -5.04 -12.97
C VAL A 132 7.54 -5.48 -12.56
N ALA A 133 7.32 -6.81 -12.44
CA ALA A 133 6.04 -7.35 -11.99
C ALA A 133 5.64 -6.82 -10.61
N LYS A 134 6.60 -6.77 -9.68
CA LYS A 134 6.39 -6.26 -8.33
C LYS A 134 6.07 -4.77 -8.31
N LEU A 135 6.73 -3.95 -9.14
CA LEU A 135 6.47 -2.52 -9.25
C LEU A 135 5.04 -2.25 -9.73
N PHE A 136 4.59 -2.97 -10.76
CA PHE A 136 3.20 -2.87 -11.24
C PHE A 136 2.19 -3.31 -10.18
N ALA A 137 2.43 -4.44 -9.50
CA ALA A 137 1.56 -4.94 -8.44
C ALA A 137 1.44 -3.93 -7.28
N ILE A 138 2.54 -3.32 -6.85
CA ILE A 138 2.55 -2.26 -5.83
C ILE A 138 1.72 -1.06 -6.30
N GLY A 139 1.87 -0.64 -7.56
CA GLY A 139 1.08 0.44 -8.15
C GLY A 139 -0.41 0.19 -8.07
N VAL A 140 -0.87 -0.97 -8.59
CA VAL A 140 -2.29 -1.36 -8.57
C VAL A 140 -2.84 -1.37 -7.14
N VAL A 141 -2.10 -1.98 -6.21
CA VAL A 141 -2.53 -2.13 -4.82
C VAL A 141 -2.53 -0.81 -4.06
N LEU A 142 -1.65 0.13 -4.41
CA LEU A 142 -1.68 1.48 -3.87
C LEU A 142 -2.99 2.19 -4.21
N PHE A 143 -3.43 2.12 -5.48
CA PHE A 143 -4.71 2.69 -5.90
C PHE A 143 -5.90 2.00 -5.26
N TRP A 144 -5.89 0.67 -5.17
CA TRP A 144 -6.90 -0.10 -4.45
C TRP A 144 -6.99 0.33 -2.98
N ASN A 145 -5.87 0.30 -2.27
CA ASN A 145 -5.81 0.61 -0.84
C ASN A 145 -6.26 2.05 -0.58
N PHE A 146 -5.80 3.02 -1.36
CA PHE A 146 -6.22 4.41 -1.19
C PHE A 146 -7.70 4.58 -1.52
N GLY A 147 -8.14 4.11 -2.68
CA GLY A 147 -9.50 4.31 -3.18
C GLY A 147 -10.55 3.69 -2.25
N VAL A 148 -10.37 2.43 -1.85
CA VAL A 148 -11.33 1.75 -0.97
C VAL A 148 -11.32 2.35 0.43
N ASN A 149 -10.15 2.67 1.00
CA ASN A 149 -10.11 3.34 2.31
C ASN A 149 -10.75 4.73 2.25
N ARG A 150 -10.56 5.47 1.15
CA ARG A 150 -11.17 6.79 0.95
C ARG A 150 -12.69 6.72 0.87
N LEU A 151 -13.23 5.73 0.17
CA LEU A 151 -14.67 5.54 -0.07
C LEU A 151 -15.40 4.86 1.09
N TRP A 152 -14.71 3.99 1.85
CA TRP A 152 -15.32 3.18 2.89
C TRP A 152 -14.84 3.55 4.30
N THR A 153 -13.55 3.42 4.60
CA THR A 153 -12.97 3.64 5.95
C THR A 153 -13.07 5.11 6.41
N TYR A 154 -12.86 6.03 5.47
CA TYR A 154 -12.82 7.47 5.69
C TYR A 154 -13.99 8.21 5.00
N ARG A 155 -15.10 7.49 4.73
CA ARG A 155 -16.26 8.05 4.02
C ARG A 155 -16.79 9.32 4.69
N GLY A 156 -17.04 10.38 3.92
CA GLY A 156 -17.59 11.63 4.44
C GLY A 156 -16.59 12.49 5.24
N LEU A 157 -15.30 12.42 4.87
CA LEU A 157 -14.20 13.28 5.33
C LEU A 157 -13.52 13.98 4.14
#